data_AF-A0A1G0H2J1-F1
#
_entry.id   AF-A0A1G0H2J1-F1
#
_cell.length_a   1.000
_cell.length_b   1.000
_cell.length_c   1.000
_cell.angle_alpha   90.00
_cell.angle_beta   90.00
_cell.angle_gamma   90.00
#
_symmetry.space_group_name_H-M   'P 1'
#
loop_
_entity.id
_entity.type
_entity.pdbx_description
1 polymer ?
#
loop_
_entity_poly.entity_id
_entity_poly.type
_entity_poly.pdbx_seq_one_letter_code
_entity_poly.pdbx_strand_id
1 'polypeptide(L)'
;MFANEFTLRQLKKRKHFVDVTDMSDAIITDEHKIKEHVDHAYSLSNDLSIHYQNRNFIRSYDEGGLTAHDYSWTLSNSISRFFTRLIVSTLAAKRRDLLAYDHQYKVAQKRKAETLIIEWSGANDLITVNARPSKEEVDKAIRNRIENAKMLIQNGYRHVVLFNLPDLSLTPRYQRKNLAEQANAKEWSNYFNAQLAIACEKLADENKDLGCSINVFDINAEFKKIYEHPAEYGFKEDKLKQPYLQSPDFKIKKDGTSPATGYLFWDDVHPTADTHVKLAEKFFDWCKNQYNVLMPESNNKNYRQQFRKIENCEQQVVMKH
;
A
#
# COMPACT_ATOMS: atom_id res chain seq x y z
N MET A 1 22.42 13.55 -1.00
CA MET A 1 23.31 13.56 -2.17
C MET A 1 23.99 12.20 -2.42
N PHE A 2 24.03 11.26 -1.47
CA PHE A 2 24.60 9.90 -1.65
C PHE A 2 23.65 8.84 -2.25
N ALA A 3 22.33 9.03 -2.19
CA ALA A 3 21.36 8.07 -2.74
C ALA A 3 21.34 8.00 -4.28
N ASN A 4 21.91 8.99 -4.96
CA ASN A 4 21.87 9.07 -6.42
C ASN A 4 23.00 8.27 -7.09
N GLU A 5 24.19 8.25 -6.49
CA GLU A 5 25.33 7.53 -7.07
C GLU A 5 25.22 6.01 -6.93
N PHE A 6 24.57 5.50 -5.87
CA PHE A 6 24.36 4.07 -5.67
C PHE A 6 23.35 3.51 -6.70
N THR A 7 22.24 4.22 -6.91
CA THR A 7 21.21 3.86 -7.90
C THR A 7 21.73 4.00 -9.34
N LEU A 8 22.53 5.02 -9.64
CA LEU A 8 23.16 5.18 -10.96
C LEU A 8 24.28 4.17 -11.24
N ARG A 9 25.02 3.72 -10.21
CA ARG A 9 26.01 2.63 -10.35
C ARG A 9 25.34 1.26 -10.52
N GLN A 10 24.19 1.02 -9.89
CA GLN A 10 23.35 -0.17 -10.09
C GLN A 10 22.79 -0.23 -11.53
N LEU A 11 22.35 0.91 -12.08
CA LEU A 11 21.81 0.98 -13.45
C LEU A 11 22.88 0.86 -14.55
N LYS A 12 24.11 1.35 -14.33
CA LYS A 12 25.21 1.27 -15.33
C LYS A 12 25.86 -0.12 -15.47
N LYS A 13 25.68 -1.02 -14.50
CA LYS A 13 26.36 -2.34 -14.49
C LYS A 13 25.58 -3.49 -15.13
N ARG A 14 24.29 -3.35 -15.45
CA ARG A 14 23.46 -4.50 -15.88
C ARG A 14 22.94 -4.35 -17.32
N LYS A 15 23.87 -4.37 -18.27
CA LYS A 15 23.68 -5.18 -19.48
C LYS A 15 23.86 -6.67 -19.12
N HIS A 16 22.96 -7.18 -18.27
CA HIS A 16 22.61 -8.58 -17.94
C HIS A 16 22.26 -8.73 -16.44
N PHE A 17 21.00 -9.08 -16.20
CA PHE A 17 20.29 -9.19 -14.92
C PHE A 17 20.66 -10.44 -14.12
N VAL A 18 20.60 -10.36 -12.78
CA VAL A 18 20.36 -11.49 -11.83
C VAL A 18 19.69 -10.90 -10.57
N ASP A 19 18.54 -11.42 -10.16
CA ASP A 19 17.37 -10.71 -9.62
C ASP A 19 17.29 -10.61 -8.07
N VAL A 20 16.34 -9.81 -7.54
CA VAL A 20 15.97 -9.70 -6.10
C VAL A 20 14.94 -10.77 -5.69
N THR A 21 14.37 -11.46 -6.68
CA THR A 21 13.35 -12.50 -6.54
C THR A 21 13.88 -13.81 -5.94
N ASP A 22 15.20 -14.03 -5.96
CA ASP A 22 15.84 -15.25 -5.43
C ASP A 22 15.87 -15.31 -3.88
N MET A 23 15.60 -14.21 -3.17
CA MET A 23 15.56 -14.20 -1.70
C MET A 23 14.18 -14.54 -1.13
N SER A 24 13.12 -14.33 -1.91
CA SER A 24 11.74 -14.72 -1.58
C SER A 24 11.56 -16.23 -1.69
N ASP A 25 12.16 -16.83 -2.72
CA ASP A 25 12.05 -18.26 -3.03
C ASP A 25 12.84 -19.15 -2.05
N ALA A 26 13.91 -18.63 -1.43
CA ALA A 26 14.69 -19.36 -0.44
C ALA A 26 13.94 -19.56 0.90
N ILE A 27 13.10 -18.61 1.30
CA ILE A 27 12.35 -18.64 2.57
C ILE A 27 11.20 -19.67 2.51
N ILE A 28 10.69 -19.97 1.31
CA ILE A 28 9.58 -20.93 1.09
C ILE A 28 10.05 -22.39 1.22
N THR A 29 11.35 -22.65 1.20
CA THR A 29 11.87 -24.03 1.08
C THR A 29 12.11 -24.77 2.39
N ASP A 30 12.08 -24.10 3.55
CA ASP A 30 12.52 -24.73 4.80
C ASP A 30 11.50 -24.59 5.93
N GLU A 31 10.41 -25.37 5.88
CA GLU A 31 9.73 -25.91 7.07
C GLU A 31 8.62 -26.91 6.69
N HIS A 32 9.01 -28.18 6.51
CA HIS A 32 8.18 -29.23 5.91
C HIS A 32 7.07 -29.82 6.82
N LYS A 33 6.71 -29.20 7.95
CA LYS A 33 5.68 -29.74 8.87
C LYS A 33 4.50 -28.83 9.20
N ILE A 34 4.47 -27.60 8.68
CA ILE A 34 3.32 -26.67 8.79
C ILE A 34 2.73 -26.34 7.41
N LYS A 35 3.52 -26.50 6.35
CA LYS A 35 3.21 -26.18 4.96
C LYS A 35 1.98 -26.90 4.39
N GLU A 36 1.77 -28.16 4.76
CA GLU A 36 0.69 -28.99 4.22
C GLU A 36 -0.72 -28.58 4.69
N HIS A 37 -0.83 -27.77 5.76
CA HIS A 37 -2.13 -27.27 6.25
C HIS A 37 -2.41 -25.82 5.87
N VAL A 38 -1.38 -25.06 5.47
CA VAL A 38 -1.49 -23.65 5.07
C VAL A 38 -1.65 -23.52 3.54
N ASP A 39 -0.98 -24.36 2.76
CA ASP A 39 -1.02 -24.32 1.28
C ASP A 39 -2.41 -24.59 0.69
N HIS A 40 -3.29 -25.30 1.41
CA HIS A 40 -4.68 -25.52 0.99
C HIS A 40 -5.61 -24.33 1.25
N ALA A 41 -5.17 -23.30 1.98
CA ALA A 41 -5.98 -22.15 2.35
C ALA A 41 -5.44 -20.81 1.84
N TYR A 42 -4.12 -20.62 1.78
CA TYR A 42 -3.47 -19.37 1.39
C TYR A 42 -2.13 -19.66 0.70
N SER A 43 -2.05 -19.57 -0.63
CA SER A 43 -0.74 -19.61 -1.31
C SER A 43 -0.02 -18.27 -1.14
N LEU A 44 0.99 -18.21 -0.27
CA LEU A 44 1.85 -17.04 -0.08
C LEU A 44 3.03 -16.96 -1.07
N SER A 45 3.13 -17.91 -2.01
CA SER A 45 4.19 -17.97 -3.03
C SER A 45 4.00 -16.98 -4.19
N ASN A 46 2.91 -16.20 -4.19
CA ASN A 46 2.62 -15.16 -5.17
C ASN A 46 1.96 -13.98 -4.44
N ASP A 47 2.72 -12.92 -4.18
CA ASP A 47 2.25 -11.69 -3.54
C ASP A 47 1.23 -10.91 -4.38
N LEU A 48 1.18 -11.18 -5.70
CA LEU A 48 0.22 -10.59 -6.63
C LEU A 48 -1.18 -11.21 -6.56
N SER A 49 -1.34 -12.39 -5.95
CA SER A 49 -2.68 -12.98 -5.78
C SER A 49 -2.77 -13.99 -4.66
N ILE A 50 -3.68 -13.74 -3.73
CA ILE A 50 -4.05 -14.72 -2.70
C ILE A 50 -5.24 -15.53 -3.23
N HIS A 51 -5.03 -16.83 -3.36
CA HIS A 51 -6.08 -17.79 -3.68
C HIS A 51 -6.63 -18.42 -2.39
N TYR A 52 -7.95 -18.52 -2.30
CA TYR A 52 -8.63 -19.30 -1.27
C TYR A 52 -9.52 -20.36 -1.96
N GLN A 53 -9.24 -21.64 -1.72
CA GLN A 53 -9.97 -22.77 -2.32
C GLN A 53 -10.10 -22.68 -3.85
N ASN A 54 -8.98 -22.47 -4.55
CA ASN A 54 -8.90 -22.31 -6.02
C ASN A 54 -9.70 -21.12 -6.60
N ARG A 55 -10.13 -20.16 -5.77
CA ARG A 55 -10.71 -18.88 -6.21
C ARG A 55 -9.80 -17.73 -5.81
N ASN A 56 -9.56 -16.77 -6.70
CA ASN A 56 -8.81 -15.56 -6.32
C ASN A 56 -9.63 -14.78 -5.31
N PHE A 57 -9.03 -14.56 -4.15
CA PHE A 57 -9.59 -13.83 -3.03
C PHE A 57 -9.04 -12.40 -3.00
N ILE A 58 -7.72 -12.24 -3.14
CA ILE A 58 -7.06 -10.94 -3.28
C ILE A 58 -6.22 -10.95 -4.55
N ARG A 59 -6.20 -9.82 -5.27
CA ARG A 59 -5.26 -9.54 -6.36
C ARG A 59 -4.53 -8.25 -5.99
N SER A 60 -3.21 -8.30 -5.88
CA SER A 60 -2.38 -7.11 -5.71
C SER A 60 -1.77 -6.72 -7.05
N TYR A 61 -1.75 -5.41 -7.29
CA TYR A 61 -1.03 -4.78 -8.39
C TYR A 61 -0.08 -3.70 -7.85
N ASP A 62 0.25 -3.80 -6.55
CA ASP A 62 1.07 -2.83 -5.84
C ASP A 62 2.50 -2.88 -6.39
N GLU A 63 3.08 -1.72 -6.63
CA GLU A 63 4.47 -1.61 -7.08
C GLU A 63 5.15 -0.44 -6.38
N GLY A 64 6.32 -0.71 -5.83
CA GLY A 64 7.17 0.30 -5.21
C GLY A 64 7.48 1.43 -6.20
N GLY A 65 7.25 2.68 -5.78
CA GLY A 65 7.52 3.86 -6.60
C GLY A 65 6.39 4.27 -7.55
N LEU A 66 5.30 3.49 -7.70
CA LEU A 66 4.16 3.81 -8.57
C LEU A 66 3.64 5.25 -8.37
N THR A 67 3.38 5.95 -9.49
CA THR A 67 2.75 7.28 -9.49
C THR A 67 1.31 7.21 -9.98
N ALA A 68 0.46 8.08 -9.44
CA ALA A 68 -0.90 8.26 -9.94
C ALA A 68 -0.90 8.92 -11.32
N HIS A 69 -0.07 9.95 -11.48
CA HIS A 69 0.13 10.64 -12.73
C HIS A 69 1.25 10.04 -13.59
N ASP A 70 1.08 10.11 -14.91
CA ASP A 70 2.09 9.67 -15.86
C ASP A 70 3.05 10.84 -16.14
N TYR A 71 4.29 10.70 -15.65
CA TYR A 71 5.34 11.70 -15.80
C TYR A 71 6.34 11.38 -16.92
N SER A 72 6.13 10.32 -17.69
CA SER A 72 7.08 9.84 -18.72
C SER A 72 7.44 10.92 -19.76
N TRP A 73 6.53 11.86 -20.00
CA TRP A 73 6.70 12.98 -20.93
C TRP A 73 6.97 14.33 -20.26
N THR A 74 7.18 14.35 -18.93
CA THR A 74 7.45 15.58 -18.18
C THR A 74 8.96 15.83 -18.09
N LEU A 75 9.44 16.83 -18.84
CA LEU A 75 10.84 17.27 -18.79
C LEU A 75 11.27 17.61 -17.35
N SER A 76 12.45 17.15 -16.96
CA SER A 76 13.07 17.48 -15.66
C SER A 76 14.49 17.95 -15.87
N ASN A 77 14.87 19.04 -15.20
CA ASN A 77 16.26 19.52 -15.18
C ASN A 77 17.18 18.62 -14.34
N SER A 78 16.64 17.60 -13.66
CA SER A 78 17.40 16.58 -12.95
C SER A 78 17.39 15.27 -13.74
N ILE A 79 18.57 14.87 -14.22
CA ILE A 79 18.77 13.65 -15.01
C ILE A 79 18.26 12.40 -14.26
N SER A 80 18.51 12.31 -12.95
CA SER A 80 18.01 11.19 -12.13
C SER A 80 16.47 11.16 -12.06
N ARG A 81 15.83 12.31 -11.77
CA ARG A 81 14.36 12.36 -11.73
C ARG A 81 13.72 12.09 -13.09
N PHE A 82 14.37 12.54 -14.17
CA PHE A 82 13.97 12.20 -15.54
C PHE A 82 13.98 10.68 -15.77
N PHE A 83 15.04 9.98 -15.37
CA PHE A 83 15.09 8.51 -15.47
C PHE A 83 14.10 7.81 -14.53
N THR A 84 13.91 8.27 -13.29
CA THR A 84 12.88 7.70 -12.40
C THR A 84 11.48 7.84 -12.98
N ARG A 85 11.15 8.98 -13.60
CA ARG A 85 9.86 9.22 -14.27
C ARG A 85 9.60 8.32 -15.47
N LEU A 86 10.65 7.81 -16.12
CA LEU A 86 10.55 6.88 -17.25
C LEU A 86 10.40 5.41 -16.81
N ILE A 87 10.81 5.08 -15.58
CA ILE A 87 10.88 3.70 -15.07
C ILE A 87 9.68 3.37 -14.18
N VAL A 88 9.14 4.35 -13.46
CA VAL A 88 8.02 4.16 -12.54
C VAL A 88 6.75 3.76 -13.30
N SER A 89 6.12 2.66 -12.89
CA SER A 89 4.80 2.29 -13.38
C SER A 89 3.73 3.29 -12.94
N THR A 90 2.67 3.41 -13.74
CA THR A 90 1.58 4.35 -13.46
C THR A 90 0.33 3.60 -13.00
N LEU A 91 -0.51 4.29 -12.24
CA LEU A 91 -1.84 3.78 -11.87
C LEU A 91 -2.66 3.32 -13.10
N ALA A 92 -2.53 4.04 -14.22
CA ALA A 92 -3.16 3.66 -15.48
C ALA A 92 -2.60 2.35 -16.07
N ALA A 93 -1.30 2.06 -15.88
CA ALA A 93 -0.73 0.76 -16.25
C ALA A 93 -1.33 -0.36 -15.40
N LYS A 94 -1.42 -0.20 -14.07
CA LYS A 94 -2.01 -1.21 -13.18
C LYS A 94 -3.49 -1.46 -13.46
N ARG A 95 -4.25 -0.42 -13.81
CA ARG A 95 -5.62 -0.59 -14.31
C ARG A 95 -5.65 -1.42 -15.59
N ARG A 96 -4.74 -1.21 -16.54
CA ARG A 96 -4.66 -2.02 -17.76
C ARG A 96 -4.38 -3.48 -17.43
N ASP A 97 -3.47 -3.76 -16.50
CA ASP A 97 -3.16 -5.13 -16.07
C ASP A 97 -4.39 -5.81 -15.44
N LEU A 98 -5.11 -5.09 -14.56
CA LEU A 98 -6.34 -5.56 -13.95
C LEU A 98 -7.44 -5.85 -14.99
N LEU A 99 -7.63 -4.97 -15.97
CA LEU A 99 -8.63 -5.16 -17.03
C LEU A 99 -8.21 -6.25 -18.04
N ALA A 100 -6.92 -6.39 -18.31
CA ALA A 100 -6.38 -7.48 -19.12
C ALA A 100 -6.62 -8.83 -18.45
N TYR A 101 -6.40 -8.92 -17.13
CA TYR A 101 -6.77 -10.08 -16.33
C TYR A 101 -8.26 -10.38 -16.46
N ASP A 102 -9.12 -9.38 -16.26
CA ASP A 102 -10.57 -9.57 -16.33
C ASP A 102 -11.02 -10.10 -17.70
N HIS A 103 -10.40 -9.62 -18.77
CA HIS A 103 -10.65 -10.08 -20.13
C HIS A 103 -10.16 -11.52 -20.34
N GLN A 104 -8.90 -11.82 -19.98
CA GLN A 104 -8.29 -13.14 -20.12
C GLN A 104 -9.09 -14.22 -19.39
N TYR A 105 -9.54 -13.93 -18.17
CA TYR A 105 -10.25 -14.87 -17.30
C TYR A 105 -11.77 -14.73 -17.36
N LYS A 106 -12.30 -13.89 -18.27
CA LYS A 106 -13.74 -13.64 -18.46
C LYS A 106 -14.47 -13.39 -17.14
N VAL A 107 -13.92 -12.50 -16.31
CA VAL A 107 -14.46 -12.20 -14.98
C VAL A 107 -15.89 -11.67 -15.13
N ALA A 108 -16.85 -12.40 -14.55
CA ALA A 108 -18.28 -12.08 -14.66
C ALA A 108 -18.61 -10.71 -14.05
N GLN A 109 -19.56 -10.00 -14.65
CA GLN A 109 -19.97 -8.66 -14.21
C GLN A 109 -20.41 -8.61 -12.74
N LYS A 110 -21.16 -9.62 -12.29
CA LYS A 110 -21.54 -9.76 -10.88
C LYS A 110 -20.32 -9.77 -9.95
N ARG A 111 -19.28 -10.53 -10.31
CA ARG A 111 -18.04 -10.62 -9.51
C ARG A 111 -17.29 -9.28 -9.49
N LYS A 112 -17.27 -8.54 -10.59
CA LYS A 112 -16.69 -7.18 -10.62
C LYS A 112 -17.45 -6.22 -9.72
N ALA A 113 -18.78 -6.24 -9.79
CA ALA A 113 -19.64 -5.40 -8.96
C ALA A 113 -19.45 -5.70 -7.47
N GLU A 114 -19.26 -6.97 -7.10
CA GLU A 114 -19.01 -7.40 -5.71
C GLU A 114 -17.56 -7.21 -5.24
N THR A 115 -16.63 -6.86 -6.14
CA THR A 115 -15.21 -6.67 -5.79
C THR A 115 -14.99 -5.30 -5.19
N LEU A 116 -14.34 -5.26 -4.01
CA LEU A 116 -13.80 -4.04 -3.42
C LEU A 116 -12.44 -3.70 -4.04
N ILE A 117 -12.35 -2.54 -4.69
CA ILE A 117 -11.08 -1.96 -5.13
C ILE A 117 -10.52 -1.11 -4.01
N ILE A 118 -9.27 -1.35 -3.63
CA ILE A 118 -8.50 -0.51 -2.71
C ILE A 118 -7.39 0.13 -3.51
N GLU A 119 -7.28 1.46 -3.45
CA GLU A 119 -6.26 2.20 -4.18
C GLU A 119 -5.51 3.15 -3.26
N TRP A 120 -4.20 2.95 -3.13
CA TRP A 120 -3.31 3.83 -2.38
C TRP A 120 -2.16 4.31 -3.28
N SER A 121 -2.32 5.51 -3.83
CA SER A 121 -1.33 6.13 -4.73
C SER A 121 -1.27 7.65 -4.51
N GLY A 122 -0.22 8.31 -5.02
CA GLY A 122 -0.07 9.77 -4.98
C GLY A 122 1.12 10.28 -4.16
N ALA A 123 1.67 9.48 -3.22
CA ALA A 123 2.84 9.92 -2.45
C ALA A 123 4.06 10.15 -3.34
N ASN A 124 4.32 9.23 -4.28
CA ASN A 124 5.47 9.30 -5.20
C ASN A 124 5.39 10.51 -6.14
N ASP A 125 4.17 10.89 -6.56
CA ASP A 125 3.90 12.10 -7.33
C ASP A 125 4.45 13.34 -6.60
N LEU A 126 4.36 13.39 -5.26
CA LEU A 126 4.84 14.53 -4.47
C LEU A 126 6.34 14.46 -4.14
N ILE A 127 6.86 13.28 -3.78
CA ILE A 127 8.18 13.18 -3.11
C ILE A 127 9.26 12.42 -3.89
N THR A 128 8.89 11.66 -4.93
CA THR A 128 9.81 10.78 -5.66
C THR A 128 10.13 11.35 -7.03
N VAL A 129 9.09 11.64 -7.81
CA VAL A 129 9.26 12.14 -9.18
C VAL A 129 9.31 13.66 -9.26
N ASN A 130 9.01 14.37 -8.17
CA ASN A 130 9.07 15.83 -8.09
C ASN A 130 10.09 16.29 -7.04
N ALA A 131 10.65 17.48 -7.27
CA ALA A 131 11.71 18.02 -6.43
C ALA A 131 11.19 18.46 -5.05
N ARG A 132 9.94 18.91 -5.01
CA ARG A 132 9.26 19.47 -3.86
C ARG A 132 7.74 19.30 -4.06
N PRO A 133 6.98 18.95 -3.00
CA PRO A 133 5.53 18.95 -3.06
C PRO A 133 4.99 20.34 -3.44
N SER A 134 3.95 20.36 -4.29
CA SER A 134 3.30 21.58 -4.74
C SER A 134 1.83 21.31 -5.07
N LYS A 135 1.04 22.38 -5.16
CA LYS A 135 -0.37 22.30 -5.58
C LYS A 135 -0.56 21.56 -6.89
N GLU A 136 0.27 21.88 -7.88
CA GLU A 136 0.16 21.33 -9.23
C GLU A 136 0.28 19.81 -9.24
N GLU A 137 1.22 19.26 -8.46
CA GLU A 137 1.46 17.83 -8.39
C GLU A 137 0.36 17.10 -7.60
N VAL A 138 -0.19 17.74 -6.56
CA VAL A 138 -1.39 17.25 -5.87
C VAL A 138 -2.58 17.20 -6.83
N ASP A 139 -2.88 18.30 -7.53
CA ASP A 139 -4.01 18.37 -8.46
C ASP A 139 -3.88 17.31 -9.57
N LYS A 140 -2.67 17.08 -10.09
CA LYS A 140 -2.38 16.03 -11.09
C LYS A 140 -2.65 14.63 -10.55
N ALA A 141 -2.16 14.32 -9.36
CA ALA A 141 -2.35 13.03 -8.73
C ALA A 141 -3.84 12.78 -8.48
N ILE A 142 -4.56 13.71 -7.83
CA ILE A 142 -5.99 13.56 -7.53
C ILE A 142 -6.82 13.35 -8.81
N ARG A 143 -6.62 14.19 -9.83
CA ARG A 143 -7.34 14.04 -11.10
C ARG A 143 -7.16 12.65 -11.71
N ASN A 144 -5.94 12.12 -11.71
CA ASN A 144 -5.67 10.82 -12.31
C ASN A 144 -6.18 9.64 -11.47
N ARG A 145 -6.21 9.77 -10.14
CA ARG A 145 -6.85 8.78 -9.25
C ARG A 145 -8.36 8.72 -9.46
N ILE A 146 -9.00 9.89 -9.59
CA ILE A 146 -10.44 9.96 -9.84
C ILE A 146 -10.79 9.44 -11.24
N GLU A 147 -9.99 9.77 -12.26
CA GLU A 147 -10.16 9.18 -13.59
C GLU A 147 -9.98 7.65 -13.57
N ASN A 148 -9.03 7.15 -12.78
CA ASN A 148 -8.85 5.71 -12.60
C ASN A 148 -10.10 5.04 -12.01
N ALA A 149 -10.65 5.60 -10.94
CA ALA A 149 -11.89 5.12 -10.34
C ALA A 149 -13.07 5.18 -11.32
N LYS A 150 -13.22 6.28 -12.07
CA LYS A 150 -14.24 6.43 -13.13
C LYS A 150 -14.15 5.30 -14.16
N MET A 151 -12.95 5.02 -14.65
CA MET A 151 -12.74 3.96 -15.63
C MET A 151 -13.04 2.57 -15.08
N LEU A 152 -12.72 2.28 -13.81
CA LEU A 152 -13.07 1.01 -13.17
C LEU A 152 -14.59 0.87 -13.02
N ILE A 153 -15.31 1.93 -12.63
CA ILE A 153 -16.77 1.93 -12.52
C ILE A 153 -17.43 1.66 -13.87
N GLN A 154 -16.96 2.32 -14.94
CA GLN A 154 -17.40 2.06 -16.31
C GLN A 154 -17.18 0.60 -16.75
N ASN A 155 -16.18 -0.09 -16.17
CA ASN A 155 -15.87 -1.49 -16.44
C ASN A 155 -16.60 -2.49 -15.53
N GLY A 156 -17.55 -2.03 -14.71
CA GLY A 156 -18.45 -2.88 -13.93
C GLY A 156 -18.15 -2.96 -12.43
N TYR A 157 -17.07 -2.32 -11.96
CA TYR A 157 -16.79 -2.25 -10.52
C TYR A 157 -17.75 -1.30 -9.81
N ARG A 158 -18.10 -1.58 -8.55
CA ARG A 158 -19.05 -0.77 -7.78
C ARG A 158 -18.53 -0.32 -6.42
N HIS A 159 -17.47 -0.93 -5.90
CA HIS A 159 -16.93 -0.60 -4.59
C HIS A 159 -15.48 -0.14 -4.73
N VAL A 160 -15.19 1.11 -4.37
CA VAL A 160 -13.86 1.70 -4.46
C VAL A 160 -13.54 2.43 -3.16
N VAL A 161 -12.40 2.11 -2.56
CA VAL A 161 -11.84 2.80 -1.40
C VAL A 161 -10.50 3.40 -1.78
N LEU A 162 -10.38 4.71 -1.61
CA LEU A 162 -9.16 5.45 -1.88
C LEU A 162 -8.51 5.84 -0.56
N PHE A 163 -7.23 5.53 -0.39
CA PHE A 163 -6.49 5.96 0.80
C PHE A 163 -5.98 7.39 0.58
N ASN A 164 -6.07 8.22 1.61
CA ASN A 164 -5.39 9.50 1.64
C ASN A 164 -3.88 9.30 1.96
N LEU A 165 -3.12 10.39 2.18
CA LEU A 165 -1.69 10.30 2.45
C LEU A 165 -1.37 10.50 3.93
N PRO A 166 -0.50 9.66 4.53
CA PRO A 166 0.19 10.01 5.78
C PRO A 166 0.88 11.38 5.65
N ASP A 167 1.01 12.10 6.77
CA ASP A 167 1.62 13.43 6.78
C ASP A 167 3.11 13.27 6.47
N LEU A 168 3.50 13.68 5.27
CA LEU A 168 4.86 13.51 4.78
C LEU A 168 5.88 14.25 5.66
N SER A 169 5.46 15.31 6.37
CA SER A 169 6.34 16.04 7.29
C SER A 169 6.82 15.19 8.47
N LEU A 170 6.09 14.13 8.83
CA LEU A 170 6.45 13.21 9.91
C LEU A 170 7.52 12.20 9.51
N THR A 171 7.82 12.06 8.22
CA THR A 171 8.87 11.15 7.76
C THR A 171 10.27 11.62 8.18
N PRO A 172 11.23 10.71 8.42
CA PRO A 172 12.61 11.09 8.71
C PRO A 172 13.23 12.00 7.64
N ARG A 173 12.84 11.86 6.37
CA ARG A 173 13.27 12.73 5.27
C ARG A 173 12.98 14.20 5.55
N TYR A 174 11.75 14.52 5.98
CA TYR A 174 11.35 15.89 6.25
C TYR A 174 11.72 16.35 7.66
N GLN A 175 11.73 15.46 8.65
CA GLN A 175 12.22 15.77 10.00
C GLN A 175 13.70 16.21 10.02
N ARG A 176 14.51 15.80 9.03
CA ARG A 176 15.89 16.26 8.84
C ARG A 176 16.03 17.59 8.08
N LYS A 177 14.95 18.14 7.54
CA LYS A 177 14.94 19.42 6.83
C LYS A 177 14.56 20.56 7.79
N ASN A 178 14.74 21.80 7.33
CA ASN A 178 14.32 22.99 8.07
C ASN A 178 12.78 23.07 8.23
N LEU A 179 12.32 23.94 9.13
CA LEU A 179 10.90 24.08 9.44
C LEU A 179 10.03 24.49 8.23
N ALA A 180 10.58 25.26 7.29
CA ALA A 180 9.85 25.67 6.09
C ALA A 180 9.54 24.48 5.17
N GLU A 181 10.49 23.54 5.03
CA GLU A 181 10.27 22.32 4.26
C GLU A 181 9.33 21.34 4.97
N GLN A 182 9.36 21.27 6.30
CA GLN A 182 8.40 20.49 7.08
C GLN A 182 6.98 21.05 6.93
N ALA A 183 6.82 22.37 7.07
CA ALA A 183 5.55 23.05 6.87
C ALA A 183 5.01 22.84 5.45
N ASN A 184 5.86 22.93 4.43
CA ASN A 184 5.48 22.68 3.04
C ASN A 184 4.99 21.23 2.82
N ALA A 185 5.68 20.23 3.37
CA ALA A 185 5.25 18.83 3.24
C ALA A 185 3.90 18.59 3.94
N LYS A 186 3.71 19.18 5.12
CA LYS A 186 2.46 19.12 5.87
C LYS A 186 1.31 19.78 5.12
N GLU A 187 1.54 20.99 4.60
CA GLU A 187 0.57 21.76 3.82
C GLU A 187 0.06 20.93 2.62
N TRP A 188 0.98 20.40 1.81
CA TRP A 188 0.57 19.66 0.60
C TRP A 188 0.01 18.27 0.91
N SER A 189 0.40 17.63 2.02
CA SER A 189 -0.26 16.40 2.48
C SER A 189 -1.71 16.68 2.91
N ASN A 190 -1.94 17.73 3.69
CA ASN A 190 -3.29 18.12 4.13
C ASN A 190 -4.16 18.56 2.94
N TYR A 191 -3.59 19.34 2.00
CA TYR A 191 -4.27 19.75 0.79
C TYR A 191 -4.66 18.53 -0.07
N PHE A 192 -3.75 17.57 -0.25
CA PHE A 192 -4.06 16.31 -0.94
C PHE A 192 -5.24 15.59 -0.30
N ASN A 193 -5.22 15.42 1.01
CA ASN A 193 -6.24 14.68 1.74
C ASN A 193 -7.62 15.35 1.64
N ALA A 194 -7.67 16.68 1.76
CA ALA A 194 -8.91 17.44 1.60
C ALA A 194 -9.46 17.36 0.17
N GLN A 195 -8.60 17.54 -0.84
CA GLN A 195 -9.02 17.48 -2.24
C GLN A 195 -9.45 16.08 -2.67
N LEU A 196 -8.83 15.02 -2.13
CA LEU A 196 -9.26 13.65 -2.37
C LEU A 196 -10.68 13.41 -1.84
N ALA A 197 -10.96 13.85 -0.60
CA ALA A 197 -12.28 13.71 0.00
C ALA A 197 -13.36 14.39 -0.85
N ILE A 198 -13.16 15.66 -1.21
CA ILE A 198 -14.08 16.43 -2.06
C ILE A 198 -14.31 15.73 -3.41
N ALA A 199 -13.24 15.24 -4.03
CA ALA A 199 -13.34 14.63 -5.35
C ALA A 199 -14.03 13.25 -5.29
N CYS A 200 -13.83 12.48 -4.22
CA CYS A 200 -14.52 11.22 -3.98
C CYS A 200 -16.00 11.43 -3.66
N GLU A 201 -16.37 12.42 -2.86
CA GLU A 201 -17.78 12.78 -2.60
C GLU A 201 -18.50 13.13 -3.91
N LYS A 202 -17.90 13.99 -4.73
CA LYS A 202 -18.44 14.32 -6.05
C LYS A 202 -18.59 13.08 -6.93
N LEU A 203 -17.59 12.19 -6.94
CA LEU A 203 -17.66 10.97 -7.73
C LEU A 203 -18.76 10.02 -7.21
N ALA A 204 -18.94 9.91 -5.89
CA ALA A 204 -20.01 9.13 -5.28
C ALA A 204 -21.39 9.66 -5.70
N ASP A 205 -21.59 10.97 -5.64
CA ASP A 205 -22.84 11.62 -6.07
C ASP A 205 -23.14 11.40 -7.55
N GLU A 206 -22.13 11.49 -8.42
CA GLU A 206 -22.23 11.22 -9.86
C GLU A 206 -22.63 9.76 -10.17
N ASN A 207 -22.40 8.82 -9.24
CA ASN A 207 -22.58 7.38 -9.46
C ASN A 207 -23.58 6.73 -8.49
N LYS A 208 -24.34 7.52 -7.72
CA LYS A 208 -25.30 7.02 -6.73
C LYS A 208 -26.38 6.11 -7.34
N ASP A 209 -26.84 6.43 -8.55
CA ASP A 209 -27.89 5.68 -9.24
C ASP A 209 -27.38 4.32 -9.76
N LEU A 210 -26.06 4.15 -9.84
CA LEU A 210 -25.41 2.88 -10.19
C LEU A 210 -25.17 1.98 -8.97
N GLY A 211 -25.56 2.43 -7.77
CA GLY A 211 -25.30 1.72 -6.51
C GLY A 211 -23.81 1.63 -6.16
N CYS A 212 -23.00 2.59 -6.61
CA CYS A 212 -21.58 2.60 -6.29
C CYS A 212 -21.34 3.05 -4.84
N SER A 213 -20.38 2.40 -4.17
CA SER A 213 -19.81 2.85 -2.90
C SER A 213 -18.40 3.35 -3.16
N ILE A 214 -18.17 4.63 -2.92
CA ILE A 214 -16.90 5.30 -3.16
C ILE A 214 -16.52 6.03 -1.88
N ASN A 215 -15.50 5.55 -1.20
CA ASN A 215 -15.13 6.02 0.13
C ASN A 215 -13.66 6.41 0.19
N VAL A 216 -13.33 7.31 1.11
CA VAL A 216 -11.95 7.59 1.49
C VAL A 216 -11.66 6.95 2.83
N PHE A 217 -10.56 6.21 2.93
CA PHE A 217 -10.02 5.77 4.21
C PHE A 217 -8.95 6.76 4.69
N ASP A 218 -9.15 7.31 5.89
CA ASP A 218 -8.25 8.29 6.50
C ASP A 218 -7.04 7.62 7.16
N ILE A 219 -6.15 7.09 6.33
CA ILE A 219 -4.88 6.50 6.78
C ILE A 219 -3.99 7.55 7.47
N ASN A 220 -4.15 8.84 7.16
CA ASN A 220 -3.43 9.93 7.81
C ASN A 220 -3.73 10.01 9.31
N ALA A 221 -5.01 9.97 9.68
CA ALA A 221 -5.43 10.02 11.07
C ALA A 221 -4.89 8.82 11.85
N GLU A 222 -4.98 7.61 11.29
CA GLU A 222 -4.47 6.40 11.93
C GLU A 222 -2.94 6.42 12.07
N PHE A 223 -2.23 6.88 11.03
CA PHE A 223 -0.78 7.04 11.09
C PHE A 223 -0.37 8.06 12.16
N LYS A 224 -1.08 9.19 12.28
CA LYS A 224 -0.81 10.21 13.31
C LYS A 224 -0.99 9.65 14.72
N LYS A 225 -2.06 8.89 14.98
CA LYS A 225 -2.26 8.24 16.29
C LYS A 225 -1.08 7.33 16.65
N ILE A 226 -0.61 6.52 15.70
CA ILE A 226 0.55 5.64 15.91
C ILE A 226 1.82 6.47 16.15
N TYR A 227 2.02 7.53 15.37
CA TYR A 227 3.20 8.40 15.48
C TYR A 227 3.25 9.19 16.81
N GLU A 228 2.09 9.66 17.28
CA GLU A 228 1.94 10.46 18.51
C GLU A 228 1.98 9.59 19.78
N HIS A 229 1.56 8.33 19.68
CA HIS A 229 1.51 7.37 20.80
C HIS A 229 2.27 6.06 20.50
N PRO A 230 3.54 6.10 20.05
CA PRO A 230 4.24 4.94 19.49
C PRO A 230 4.32 3.75 20.45
N ALA A 231 4.47 4.00 21.76
CA ALA A 231 4.59 2.95 22.77
C ALA A 231 3.32 2.07 22.86
N GLU A 232 2.14 2.65 22.65
CA GLU A 232 0.86 1.92 22.65
C GLU A 232 0.75 0.92 21.49
N TYR A 233 1.55 1.13 20.44
CA TYR A 233 1.58 0.31 19.23
C TYR A 233 2.85 -0.55 19.12
N GLY A 234 3.68 -0.60 20.16
CA GLY A 234 4.91 -1.40 20.20
C GLY A 234 6.12 -0.74 19.54
N PHE A 235 6.06 0.55 19.22
CA PHE A 235 7.18 1.34 18.70
C PHE A 235 7.88 2.11 19.82
N LYS A 236 9.16 2.49 19.60
CA LYS A 236 9.92 3.27 20.57
C LYS A 236 9.99 4.75 20.16
N GLU A 237 9.74 5.63 21.12
CA GLU A 237 9.78 7.09 20.92
C GLU A 237 11.14 7.59 20.41
N ASP A 238 12.24 7.03 20.94
CA ASP A 238 13.61 7.36 20.56
C ASP A 238 13.98 6.94 19.13
N LYS A 239 13.17 6.07 18.51
CA LYS A 239 13.37 5.54 17.15
C LYS A 239 12.48 6.20 16.10
N LEU A 240 11.47 7.00 16.50
CA LEU A 240 10.47 7.60 15.60
C LEU A 240 11.07 8.33 14.39
N LYS A 241 12.16 9.07 14.60
CA LYS A 241 12.80 9.91 13.56
C LYS A 241 14.02 9.26 12.91
N GLN A 242 14.39 8.05 13.33
CA GLN A 242 15.56 7.34 12.83
C GLN A 242 15.10 6.27 11.83
N PRO A 243 15.53 6.35 10.55
CA PRO A 243 15.35 5.24 9.61
C PRO A 243 16.06 3.99 10.11
N TYR A 244 15.38 2.84 10.11
CA TYR A 244 15.98 1.57 10.53
C TYR A 244 17.25 1.27 9.73
N LEU A 245 17.23 1.41 8.39
CA LEU A 245 18.38 1.19 7.49
C LEU A 245 19.63 2.02 7.81
N GLN A 246 19.48 3.11 8.56
CA GLN A 246 20.57 4.02 8.91
C GLN A 246 20.93 3.94 10.40
N SER A 247 20.29 3.03 11.12
CA SER A 247 20.49 2.82 12.55
C SER A 247 21.59 1.78 12.82
N PRO A 248 22.21 1.79 14.01
CA PRO A 248 23.13 0.73 14.42
C PRO A 248 22.45 -0.64 14.61
N ASP A 249 21.11 -0.66 14.65
CA ASP A 249 20.30 -1.88 14.80
C ASP A 249 20.11 -2.61 13.45
N PHE A 250 20.42 -1.98 12.31
CA PHE A 250 20.31 -2.61 10.99
C PHE A 250 21.35 -3.70 10.80
N LYS A 251 20.91 -4.96 10.80
CA LYS A 251 21.76 -6.14 10.64
C LYS A 251 20.97 -7.25 9.97
N ILE A 252 21.48 -7.74 8.85
CA ILE A 252 20.99 -8.96 8.22
C ILE A 252 21.47 -10.14 9.07
N LYS A 253 20.52 -10.89 9.62
CA LYS A 253 20.75 -12.11 10.39
C LYS A 253 21.15 -13.27 9.47
N LYS A 254 21.60 -14.39 10.05
CA LYS A 254 22.01 -15.59 9.31
C LYS A 254 20.87 -16.21 8.48
N ASP A 255 19.63 -16.02 8.92
CA ASP A 255 18.40 -16.46 8.22
C ASP A 255 17.96 -15.50 7.10
N GLY A 256 18.76 -14.47 6.79
CA GLY A 256 18.44 -13.47 5.77
C GLY A 256 17.47 -12.38 6.22
N THR A 257 16.96 -12.44 7.47
CA THR A 257 16.00 -11.45 7.98
C THR A 257 16.69 -10.24 8.62
N SER A 258 15.99 -9.12 8.70
CA SER A 258 16.43 -7.92 9.43
C SER A 258 15.23 -7.24 10.08
N PRO A 259 14.70 -7.78 11.19
CA PRO A 259 13.49 -7.25 11.83
C PRO A 259 13.75 -5.85 12.41
N ALA A 260 12.95 -4.89 11.97
CA ALA A 260 13.04 -3.49 12.36
C ALA A 260 12.33 -3.21 13.70
N THR A 261 12.53 -4.07 14.70
CA THR A 261 11.74 -4.06 15.94
C THR A 261 11.77 -2.69 16.64
N GLY A 262 10.58 -2.14 16.85
CA GLY A 262 10.36 -0.86 17.51
C GLY A 262 10.62 0.37 16.63
N TYR A 263 10.94 0.20 15.34
CA TYR A 263 11.07 1.28 14.37
C TYR A 263 9.78 1.50 13.59
N LEU A 264 9.37 2.76 13.44
CA LEU A 264 8.22 3.14 12.63
C LEU A 264 8.56 3.18 11.13
N PHE A 265 9.79 3.59 10.79
CA PHE A 265 10.26 3.77 9.41
C PHE A 265 11.40 2.83 9.05
N TRP A 266 11.27 2.17 7.90
CA TRP A 266 12.31 1.32 7.31
C TRP A 266 13.45 2.16 6.76
N ASP A 267 13.12 3.10 5.88
CA ASP A 267 14.03 4.08 5.31
C ASP A 267 13.61 5.51 5.69
N ASP A 268 13.98 6.52 4.88
CA ASP A 268 13.66 7.89 5.22
C ASP A 268 12.21 8.32 4.95
N VAL A 269 11.40 7.48 4.31
CA VAL A 269 9.98 7.77 4.01
C VAL A 269 9.05 6.57 4.14
N HIS A 270 9.52 5.35 3.92
CA HIS A 270 8.70 4.15 3.93
C HIS A 270 8.54 3.61 5.35
N PRO A 271 7.30 3.29 5.78
CA PRO A 271 7.06 2.61 7.05
C PRO A 271 7.71 1.20 7.09
N THR A 272 7.95 0.68 8.28
CA THR A 272 8.34 -0.74 8.47
C THR A 272 7.15 -1.67 8.22
N ALA A 273 7.42 -2.96 8.05
CA ALA A 273 6.38 -3.98 7.96
C ALA A 273 5.46 -3.97 9.20
N ASP A 274 6.02 -3.78 10.41
CA ASP A 274 5.26 -3.65 11.66
C ASP A 274 4.27 -2.48 11.60
N THR A 275 4.69 -1.32 11.08
CA THR A 275 3.79 -0.17 10.87
C THR A 275 2.71 -0.49 9.85
N HIS A 276 3.05 -1.14 8.74
CA HIS A 276 2.06 -1.57 7.75
C HIS A 276 1.02 -2.53 8.33
N VAL A 277 1.42 -3.47 9.20
CA VAL A 277 0.49 -4.36 9.92
C VAL A 277 -0.48 -3.56 10.78
N LYS A 278 0.00 -2.57 11.56
CA LYS A 278 -0.87 -1.73 12.39
C LYS A 278 -1.85 -0.90 11.58
N LEU A 279 -1.41 -0.36 10.45
CA LEU A 279 -2.30 0.36 9.54
C LEU A 279 -3.33 -0.56 8.86
N ALA A 280 -2.93 -1.78 8.50
CA ALA A 280 -3.82 -2.78 7.92
C ALA A 280 -4.88 -3.26 8.92
N GLU A 281 -4.53 -3.44 10.19
CA GLU A 281 -5.47 -3.73 11.29
C GLU A 281 -6.56 -2.64 11.35
N LYS A 282 -6.17 -1.35 11.37
CA LYS A 282 -7.13 -0.23 11.41
C LYS A 282 -8.02 -0.19 10.18
N PHE A 283 -7.46 -0.41 9.00
CA PHE A 283 -8.23 -0.47 7.77
C PHE A 283 -9.23 -1.64 7.79
N PHE A 284 -8.81 -2.81 8.27
CA PHE A 284 -9.66 -3.99 8.33
C PHE A 284 -10.86 -3.79 9.27
N ASP A 285 -10.64 -3.19 10.44
CA ASP A 285 -11.72 -2.84 11.38
C ASP A 285 -12.70 -1.84 10.77
N TRP A 286 -12.20 -0.80 10.10
CA TRP A 286 -13.03 0.14 9.37
C TRP A 286 -13.83 -0.57 8.26
N CYS A 287 -13.16 -1.40 7.46
CA CYS A 287 -13.75 -2.10 6.31
C CYS A 287 -14.88 -3.03 6.73
N LYS A 288 -14.74 -3.77 7.84
CA LYS A 288 -15.79 -4.64 8.39
C LYS A 288 -17.08 -3.91 8.77
N ASN A 289 -16.96 -2.64 9.18
CA ASN A 289 -18.11 -1.81 9.52
C ASN A 289 -18.82 -1.23 8.29
N GLN A 290 -18.12 -1.15 7.16
CA GLN A 290 -18.65 -0.57 5.91
C GLN A 290 -19.15 -1.63 4.92
N TYR A 291 -18.50 -2.80 4.90
CA TYR A 291 -18.70 -3.82 3.89
C TYR A 291 -18.88 -5.20 4.52
N ASN A 292 -19.80 -5.98 3.97
CA ASN A 292 -19.88 -7.40 4.26
C ASN A 292 -18.86 -8.15 3.39
N VAL A 293 -17.63 -8.30 3.90
CA VAL A 293 -16.58 -9.04 3.20
C VAL A 293 -16.92 -10.53 3.20
N LEU A 294 -17.44 -11.01 2.08
CA LEU A 294 -17.79 -12.42 1.92
C LEU A 294 -16.51 -13.24 1.74
N MET A 295 -16.25 -14.12 2.70
CA MET A 295 -15.34 -15.23 2.46
C MET A 295 -15.93 -16.12 1.36
N PRO A 296 -15.13 -16.61 0.39
CA PRO A 296 -15.63 -17.55 -0.61
C PRO A 296 -16.33 -18.72 0.10
N GLU A 297 -17.57 -19.04 -0.32
CA GLU A 297 -18.37 -20.05 0.38
C GLU A 297 -17.60 -21.37 0.56
N SER A 298 -17.35 -21.73 1.81
CA SER A 298 -16.75 -23.02 2.14
C SER A 298 -17.81 -24.11 1.91
N ASN A 299 -17.56 -25.04 0.98
CA ASN A 299 -18.35 -26.28 0.89
C ASN A 299 -18.17 -27.19 2.12
N ASN A 300 -17.32 -26.80 3.08
CA ASN A 300 -16.90 -27.63 4.18
C ASN A 300 -17.34 -27.03 5.52
N LYS A 301 -18.46 -27.53 6.07
CA LYS A 301 -19.14 -27.03 7.29
C LYS A 301 -18.24 -27.00 8.54
N ASN A 302 -17.14 -27.76 8.57
CA ASN A 302 -16.22 -27.83 9.70
C ASN A 302 -15.35 -26.56 9.89
N TYR A 303 -15.04 -25.82 8.83
CA TYR A 303 -14.13 -24.67 8.94
C TYR A 303 -14.81 -23.39 9.45
N ARG A 304 -16.12 -23.21 9.19
CA ARG A 304 -16.92 -22.15 9.82
C ARG A 304 -16.96 -22.27 11.35
N GLN A 305 -16.82 -23.48 11.90
CA GLN A 305 -16.73 -23.70 13.34
C GLN A 305 -15.32 -23.44 13.90
N GLN A 306 -14.26 -23.69 13.14
CA GLN A 306 -12.89 -23.37 13.56
C GLN A 306 -12.63 -21.86 13.59
N PHE A 307 -13.11 -21.09 12.60
CA PHE A 307 -12.98 -19.62 12.64
C PHE A 307 -13.80 -18.98 13.76
N ARG A 308 -15.03 -19.46 14.03
CA ARG A 308 -15.81 -19.04 15.21
C ARG A 308 -15.13 -19.42 16.53
N LYS A 309 -14.37 -20.51 16.57
CA LYS A 309 -13.57 -20.88 17.74
C LYS A 309 -12.38 -19.95 17.92
N ILE A 310 -11.72 -19.50 16.85
CA ILE A 310 -10.61 -18.55 16.91
C ILE A 310 -11.11 -17.16 17.36
N GLU A 311 -12.22 -16.66 16.81
CA GLU A 311 -12.86 -15.41 17.28
C GLU A 311 -13.27 -15.49 18.76
N ASN A 312 -13.82 -16.63 19.21
CA ASN A 312 -14.15 -16.83 20.63
C ASN A 312 -12.91 -17.02 21.52
N CYS A 313 -11.79 -17.52 20.97
CA CYS A 313 -10.54 -17.68 21.72
C CYS A 313 -9.82 -16.33 21.87
N GLU A 314 -9.85 -15.46 20.86
CA GLU A 314 -9.34 -14.09 20.94
C GLU A 314 -10.19 -13.21 21.86
N GLN A 315 -11.52 -13.37 21.86
CA GLN A 315 -12.37 -12.72 22.86
C GLN A 315 -12.13 -13.22 24.30
N GLN A 316 -11.63 -14.44 24.49
CA GLN A 316 -11.26 -14.96 25.81
C GLN A 316 -9.88 -14.47 26.31
N VAL A 317 -9.00 -14.00 25.43
CA VAL A 317 -7.66 -13.51 25.81
C VAL A 317 -7.68 -12.05 26.28
N VAL A 318 -8.78 -11.30 26.04
CA VAL A 318 -8.93 -9.89 26.47
C VAL A 318 -9.52 -9.72 27.89
N MET A 319 -9.82 -10.81 28.61
CA MET A 319 -10.33 -10.72 29.98
C MET A 319 -9.55 -11.63 30.93
N LYS A 320 -8.47 -11.10 31.53
CA LYS A 320 -8.06 -11.40 32.91
C LYS A 320 -7.02 -10.38 33.43
N HIS A 321 -7.57 -9.44 34.21
CA HIS A 321 -7.00 -8.46 35.14
C HIS A 321 -6.06 -7.39 34.63
#